data_AF-A0A7M4DKP8-F1
#
_entry.id   AF-A0A7M4DKP8-F1
#
_cell.length_a   1.000
_cell.length_b   1.000
_cell.length_c   1.000
_cell.angle_alpha   90.00
_cell.angle_beta   90.00
_cell.angle_gamma   90.00
#
_symmetry.space_group_name_H-M   'P 1'
#
loop_
_entity.id
_entity.type
_entity.pdbx_description
1 polymer ?
#
loop_
_entity_poly.entity_id
_entity_poly.type
_entity_poly.pdbx_seq_one_letter_code
_entity_poly.pdbx_strand_id
1 'polypeptide(L)' 'MNYRSERVIIGVDPHKLSATIEVVDQHEQRLGSVRFTTDRAGHTAMRT' A
#
# COMPACT_ATOMS: atom_id res chain seq x y z
N MET A 1 -14.15 7.05 -10.51
CA MET A 1 -13.78 5.70 -10.01
C MET A 1 -14.78 5.36 -8.91
N ASN A 2 -15.82 4.57 -9.20
CA ASN A 2 -16.79 4.15 -8.19
C ASN A 2 -16.16 3.03 -7.37
N TYR A 3 -15.43 3.40 -6.31
CA TYR A 3 -15.11 2.44 -5.26
C TYR A 3 -16.42 2.16 -4.53
N ARG A 4 -17.12 1.12 -4.95
CA ARG A 4 -18.09 0.46 -4.08
C ARG A 4 -17.33 0.14 -2.80
N SER A 5 -17.96 0.30 -1.65
CA SER A 5 -17.38 0.03 -0.32
C SER A 5 -17.09 -1.46 -0.12
N GLU A 6 -16.26 -2.03 -0.98
CA GLU A 6 -15.77 -3.39 -0.91
C GLU A 6 -14.67 -3.43 0.14
N ARG A 7 -14.72 -4.45 0.98
CA ARG A 7 -13.76 -4.64 2.06
C ARG A 7 -12.41 -4.94 1.41
N VAL A 8 -11.41 -4.12 1.73
CA VAL A 8 -10.02 -4.34 1.31
C VAL A 8 -9.18 -4.82 2.48
N ILE A 9 -8.15 -5.59 2.18
CA ILE A 9 -7.10 -5.97 3.10
C ILE A 9 -5.83 -5.24 2.67
N ILE A 10 -5.17 -4.57 3.62
CA ILE A 10 -3.92 -3.85 3.37
C ILE A 10 -2.79 -4.64 4.02
N GLY A 11 -1.94 -5.23 3.19
CA GLY A 11 -0.68 -5.84 3.61
C GLY A 11 0.41 -4.78 3.70
N VAL A 12 1.20 -4.81 4.76
CA VAL A 12 2.39 -3.97 4.90
C VAL A 12 3.58 -4.87 5.23
N ASP A 13 4.56 -4.88 4.34
CA ASP A 13 5.85 -5.57 4.54
C ASP A 13 6.94 -4.51 4.78
N PRO A 14 7.22 -4.17 6.05
CA PRO A 14 8.37 -3.33 6.38
C PRO A 14 9.65 -4.15 6.22
N HIS A 15 10.50 -3.76 5.27
CA HIS A 15 11.80 -4.38 5.04
C HIS A 15 12.93 -3.34 5.03
N LYS A 16 13.74 -3.38 6.08
CA LYS A 16 14.89 -2.47 6.30
C LYS A 16 14.50 -1.00 6.07
N LEU A 17 15.01 -0.39 5.01
CA LEU A 17 14.83 1.02 4.66
C LEU A 17 13.65 1.27 3.72
N SER A 18 12.71 0.34 3.65
CA SER A 18 11.53 0.46 2.80
C SER A 18 10.32 -0.25 3.38
N ALA A 19 9.13 0.16 2.97
CA ALA A 19 7.90 -0.55 3.23
C ALA A 19 7.17 -0.78 1.89
N THR A 20 6.80 -2.04 1.64
CA THR A 20 5.88 -2.37 0.55
C THR A 20 4.47 -2.43 1.12
N ILE A 21 3.54 -1.73 0.47
CA ILE A 21 2.13 -1.73 0.82
C ILE A 21 1.39 -2.37 -0.36
N GLU A 22 0.59 -3.38 -0.06
CA GLU A 22 -0.27 -4.06 -1.03
C GLU A 22 -1.72 -3.96 -0.60
N VAL A 23 -2.60 -3.74 -1.57
CA VAL A 23 -4.05 -3.70 -1.35
C VAL A 23 -4.64 -4.87 -2.13
N VAL A 24 -5.37 -5.73 -1.43
CA VAL A 24 -6.08 -6.87 -2.02
C VAL A 24 -7.57 -6.82 -1.67
N ASP A 25 -8.40 -7.41 -2.51
CA ASP A 25 -9.81 -7.67 -2.18
C ASP A 25 -9.93 -8.90 -1.26
N GLN A 26 -11.17 -9.22 -0.87
CA GLN A 26 -11.50 -10.37 -0.03
C GLN A 26 -11.22 -11.75 -0.67
N HIS A 27 -10.96 -11.79 -1.98
CA HIS A 27 -10.58 -12.97 -2.74
C HIS A 27 -9.06 -13.01 -2.99
N GLU A 28 -8.30 -12.20 -2.24
CA GLU A 28 -6.85 -12.05 -2.35
C GLU A 28 -6.38 -11.52 -3.72
N GLN A 29 -7.27 -10.91 -4.50
CA GLN A 29 -6.90 -10.30 -5.77
C GLN A 29 -6.25 -8.94 -5.54
N ARG A 30 -5.06 -8.74 -6.10
CA ARG A 30 -4.31 -7.50 -5.91
C ARG A 30 -4.93 -6.34 -6.67
N LEU A 31 -5.40 -5.36 -5.91
CA LEU A 31 -5.96 -4.09 -6.39
C LEU A 31 -4.87 -3.03 -6.61
N GLY A 32 -3.75 -3.12 -5.89
CA GLY A 32 -2.62 -2.21 -6.05
C GLY A 32 -1.42 -2.56 -5.18
N SER A 33 -0.27 -1.97 -5.51
CA SER A 33 0.96 -2.09 -4.72
C SER A 33 1.82 -0.84 -4.85
N VAL A 34 2.47 -0.44 -3.77
CA VAL A 34 3.44 0.66 -3.76
C VAL A 34 4.57 0.34 -2.80
N ARG A 35 5.78 0.83 -3.11
CA ARG A 35 6.94 0.74 -2.21
C ARG A 35 7.44 2.13 -1.90
N PHE A 36 7.61 2.42 -0.62
CA PHE A 36 8.20 3.66 -0.15
C PHE A 36 9.52 3.38 0.56
N THR A 37 10.47 4.31 0.46
CA THR A 37 11.64 4.34 1.35
C THR A 37 11.20 4.82 2.74
N THR A 38 11.94 4.46 3.79
CA THR A 38 11.66 4.92 5.17
C THR A 38 12.34 6.25 5.48
N ASP A 39 12.90 6.92 4.48
CA ASP A 39 13.52 8.23 4.63
C ASP A 39 12.50 9.36 4.46
N ARG A 40 12.97 10.60 4.58
CA ARG A 40 12.12 11.79 4.45
C ARG A 40 11.48 11.89 3.07
N ALA A 41 12.17 11.46 2.02
CA ALA A 41 11.64 11.51 0.66
C ALA A 41 10.48 10.52 0.51
N GLY A 42 10.64 9.29 1.00
CA GLY A 42 9.58 8.28 1.01
C GLY A 42 8.38 8.68 1.87
N HIS A 43 8.61 9.26 3.05
CA HIS A 43 7.53 9.81 3.88
C HIS A 43 6.80 10.96 3.17
N THR A 44 7.52 11.87 2.50
CA THR A 44 6.88 12.94 1.71
C THR A 44 6.06 12.35 0.57
N ALA A 45 6.57 11.34 -0.15
CA ALA A 45 5.85 10.66 -1.22
C ALA A 45 4.57 9.97 -0.72
N MET A 46 4.52 9.46 0.52
CA MET A 46 3.31 8.90 1.11
C MET A 46 2.21 9.94 1.40
N ARG A 47 2.54 11.22 1.50
CA ARG A 47 1.59 12.30 1.85
C ARG A 47 0.94 13.00 0.65
N THR A 48 1.33 12.64 -0.57
CA THR A 48 0.91 13.28 -1.84
C THR A 48 0.37 12.24 -2.80
#